data_AF-A0A6I3E139-F1
#
_entry.id   AF-A0A6I3E139-F1
#
_cell.length_a   1.000
_cell.length_b   1.000
_cell.length_c   1.000
_cell.angle_alpha   90.00
_cell.angle_beta   90.00
_cell.angle_gamma   90.00
#
_symmetry.space_group_name_H-M   'P 1'
#
loop_
_entity.id
_entity.type
_entity.pdbx_description
1 polymer ?
#
loop_
_entity_poly.entity_id
_entity_poly.type
_entity_poly.pdbx_seq_one_letter_code
_entity_poly.pdbx_strand_id
1 'polypeptide(L)'
;MTNRNPRIAIVVVAGLALAAGLGGCGKGEPVATPSASATTPFTVPTSPAEPTSILSGRPSANGPVLALKMDNTNRSLPHIGLVDADVVYIQQVEGGLSRLALIYSTKIPTKVAPIRSARETDTELLPMYGPIAFGFSGSVDAVARQVKRAGLIDVSAETYGGG
;
A
#
# COMPACT_ATOMS: atom_id res chain seq x y z
N MET A 1 7.56 -43.91 -24.49
CA MET A 1 6.13 -44.04 -24.82
C MET A 1 5.38 -44.03 -23.49
N THR A 2 4.52 -43.09 -23.10
CA THR A 2 3.79 -42.02 -23.80
C THR A 2 3.28 -41.02 -22.74
N ASN A 3 3.49 -39.73 -23.01
CA ASN A 3 2.93 -38.56 -22.31
C ASN A 3 1.43 -38.44 -22.62
N ARG A 4 0.58 -38.07 -21.65
CA ARG A 4 -0.82 -37.72 -21.93
C ARG A 4 -1.36 -36.65 -20.97
N ASN A 5 -1.26 -35.39 -21.40
CA ASN A 5 -2.06 -34.27 -20.89
C ASN A 5 -3.43 -34.26 -21.57
N PRO A 6 -4.55 -34.04 -20.85
CA PRO A 6 -5.81 -33.66 -21.48
C PRO A 6 -5.98 -32.13 -21.49
N ARG A 7 -5.96 -31.55 -22.69
CA ARG A 7 -6.49 -30.21 -23.00
C ARG A 7 -8.00 -30.34 -23.21
N ILE A 8 -8.82 -29.58 -22.48
CA ILE A 8 -10.28 -29.47 -22.65
C ILE A 8 -10.66 -28.05 -22.21
N ALA A 9 -11.56 -27.26 -22.81
CA ALA A 9 -12.05 -27.05 -24.17
C ALA A 9 -12.82 -25.71 -24.04
N ILE A 10 -12.52 -24.72 -24.88
CA ILE A 10 -13.21 -23.41 -24.89
C ILE A 10 -14.60 -23.60 -25.51
N VAL A 11 -15.65 -23.13 -24.84
CA VAL A 11 -17.00 -23.01 -25.40
C VAL A 11 -17.37 -21.53 -25.47
N VAL A 12 -17.37 -21.00 -26.70
CA VAL A 12 -17.97 -19.71 -27.07
C VAL A 12 -19.40 -20.00 -27.53
N VAL A 13 -20.39 -19.31 -26.96
CA VAL A 13 -21.75 -19.25 -27.52
C VAL A 13 -22.06 -17.80 -27.83
N ALA A 14 -22.15 -17.51 -29.12
CA ALA A 14 -22.67 -16.29 -29.70
C ALA A 14 -24.21 -16.31 -29.70
N GLY A 15 -24.83 -15.17 -29.42
CA GLY A 15 -26.27 -14.96 -29.52
C GLY A 15 -26.56 -13.54 -30.00
N LEU A 16 -27.00 -13.44 -31.24
CA LEU A 16 -27.21 -12.26 -32.07
C LEU A 16 -28.72 -11.95 -32.11
N ALA A 17 -29.17 -10.70 -31.91
CA ALA A 17 -30.40 -10.19 -32.55
C ALA A 17 -30.55 -8.66 -32.46
N LEU A 18 -30.96 -8.12 -33.59
CA LEU A 18 -31.05 -6.74 -34.05
C LEU A 18 -32.41 -6.12 -33.73
N ALA A 19 -32.48 -4.82 -33.44
CA ALA A 19 -33.68 -4.02 -33.73
C ALA A 19 -33.30 -2.56 -34.03
N ALA A 20 -33.54 -2.17 -35.29
CA ALA A 20 -33.39 -0.82 -35.81
C ALA A 20 -34.73 -0.06 -35.70
N GLY A 21 -34.67 1.24 -35.36
CA GLY A 21 -35.81 2.15 -35.41
C GLY A 21 -35.37 3.53 -35.91
N LEU A 22 -35.88 3.94 -37.07
CA LEU A 22 -35.73 5.27 -37.65
C LEU A 22 -36.82 6.21 -37.11
N GLY A 23 -36.50 7.50 -36.99
CA GLY A 23 -37.48 8.57 -37.22
C GLY A 23 -37.40 9.77 -36.29
N GLY A 24 -37.28 10.98 -36.86
CA GLY A 24 -37.83 12.21 -36.27
C GLY A 24 -36.95 13.46 -36.29
N CYS A 25 -36.98 14.20 -37.40
CA CYS A 25 -36.57 15.61 -37.45
C CYS A 25 -37.66 16.49 -36.81
N GLY A 26 -37.34 17.19 -35.72
CA GLY A 26 -38.20 18.18 -35.08
C GLY A 26 -37.45 19.50 -34.89
N LYS A 27 -38.06 20.58 -35.37
CA LYS A 27 -37.54 21.96 -35.46
C LYS A 27 -37.00 22.51 -34.14
N GLY A 28 -35.93 23.31 -34.25
CA GLY A 28 -35.42 24.13 -33.16
C GLY A 28 -36.34 25.32 -32.86
N GLU A 29 -36.37 25.69 -31.58
CA GLU A 29 -36.89 26.95 -31.05
C GLU A 29 -35.95 27.44 -29.93
N PRO A 30 -35.88 28.76 -29.67
CA PRO A 30 -34.68 29.44 -29.24
C PRO A 30 -34.40 29.32 -27.75
N VAL A 31 -33.10 29.38 -27.46
CA VAL A 31 -32.44 29.33 -26.16
C VAL A 31 -32.95 30.44 -25.23
N ALA A 32 -33.46 30.04 -24.06
CA ALA A 32 -33.67 30.95 -22.95
C ALA A 32 -32.30 31.34 -22.34
N THR A 33 -32.03 32.64 -22.33
CA THR A 33 -30.87 33.28 -21.72
C THR A 33 -30.73 32.88 -20.24
N PRO A 34 -29.59 32.33 -19.77
CA PRO A 34 -29.36 32.18 -18.34
C PRO A 34 -29.18 33.58 -17.72
N SER A 35 -30.09 33.91 -16.81
CA SER A 35 -30.02 35.06 -15.92
C SER A 35 -28.71 35.03 -15.13
N ALA A 36 -27.91 36.10 -15.20
CA ALA A 36 -26.62 36.20 -14.54
C ALA A 36 -26.80 36.10 -13.02
N SER A 37 -26.40 34.97 -12.43
CA SER A 37 -26.22 34.84 -10.99
C SER A 37 -25.02 35.69 -10.55
N ALA A 38 -25.28 36.62 -9.63
CA ALA A 38 -24.26 37.44 -9.00
C ALA A 38 -23.18 36.55 -8.36
N THR A 39 -21.94 36.71 -8.80
CA THR A 39 -20.75 36.08 -8.21
C THR A 39 -20.35 36.89 -6.99
N THR A 40 -20.66 36.42 -5.79
CA THR A 40 -19.97 36.88 -4.59
C THR A 40 -18.54 36.32 -4.60
N PRO A 41 -17.50 37.14 -4.41
CA PRO A 41 -16.14 36.61 -4.30
C PRO A 41 -16.03 35.80 -3.01
N PHE A 42 -15.80 34.49 -3.16
CA PHE A 42 -15.41 33.61 -2.05
C PHE A 42 -13.94 33.91 -1.71
N THR A 43 -13.73 34.66 -0.63
CA THR A 43 -12.38 34.89 -0.11
C THR A 43 -11.89 33.61 0.55
N VAL A 44 -11.01 32.86 -0.13
CA VAL A 44 -10.32 31.71 0.46
C VAL A 44 -9.38 32.25 1.54
N PRO A 45 -9.54 31.90 2.82
CA PRO A 45 -8.57 32.27 3.84
C PRO A 45 -7.23 31.63 3.47
N THR A 46 -6.26 32.46 3.08
CA THR A 46 -4.89 32.04 2.78
C THR A 46 -4.13 31.90 4.10
N SER A 47 -4.49 30.89 4.89
CA SER A 47 -3.59 30.40 5.93
C SER A 47 -2.52 29.55 5.23
N PRO A 48 -1.23 29.67 5.59
CA PRO A 48 -0.23 28.71 5.13
C PRO A 48 -0.73 27.30 5.47
N ALA A 49 -0.91 26.45 4.46
CA ALA A 49 -1.28 25.06 4.69
C ALA A 49 -0.13 24.38 5.45
N GLU A 50 -0.43 23.76 6.58
CA GLU A 50 0.56 22.93 7.27
C GLU A 50 1.00 21.80 6.33
N PRO A 51 2.29 21.40 6.37
CA PRO A 51 2.76 20.31 5.55
C PRO A 51 1.97 19.04 5.87
N THR A 52 1.61 18.30 4.83
CA THR A 52 0.85 17.05 4.93
C THR A 52 1.72 15.90 4.45
N SER A 53 1.73 14.79 5.20
CA SER A 53 2.50 13.60 4.84
C SER A 53 1.91 12.90 3.63
N ILE A 54 2.73 12.53 2.65
CA ILE A 54 2.31 11.82 1.44
C ILE A 54 1.82 10.40 1.77
N LEU A 55 2.37 9.77 2.80
CA LEU A 55 2.04 8.39 3.14
C LEU A 55 0.74 8.25 3.94
N SER A 56 0.41 9.23 4.78
CA SER A 56 -0.73 9.13 5.70
C SER A 56 -1.84 10.17 5.47
N GLY A 57 -1.55 11.24 4.73
CA GLY A 57 -2.47 12.37 4.58
C GLY A 57 -2.68 13.19 5.87
N ARG A 58 -1.90 12.96 6.93
CA ARG A 58 -2.00 13.67 8.21
C ARG A 58 -1.04 14.88 8.25
N PRO A 59 -1.32 15.91 9.09
CA PRO A 59 -0.41 17.04 9.30
C PRO A 59 0.95 16.56 9.82
N SER A 60 1.95 16.59 8.95
CA SER A 60 3.36 16.25 9.23
C SER A 60 4.20 16.55 7.99
N ALA A 61 5.46 16.96 8.18
CA ALA A 61 6.42 17.03 7.08
C ALA A 61 6.82 15.61 6.63
N ASN A 62 7.13 15.44 5.35
CA ASN A 62 7.74 14.19 4.88
C ASN A 62 9.14 14.06 5.51
N GLY A 63 9.41 12.90 6.10
CA GLY A 63 10.66 12.64 6.80
C GLY A 63 11.15 11.20 6.57
N PRO A 64 12.13 10.74 7.37
CA PRO A 64 12.61 9.38 7.32
C PRO A 64 11.47 8.37 7.47
N VAL A 65 11.56 7.27 6.72
CA VAL A 65 10.60 6.17 6.79
C VAL A 65 11.25 4.99 7.49
N LEU A 66 10.53 4.42 8.45
CA LEU A 66 10.91 3.21 9.17
C LEU A 66 9.92 2.10 8.84
N ALA A 67 10.43 0.99 8.32
CA ALA A 67 9.70 -0.26 8.16
C ALA A 67 10.06 -1.22 9.31
N LEU A 68 9.06 -1.85 9.92
CA LEU A 68 9.25 -2.90 10.93
C LEU A 68 8.45 -4.16 10.58
N LYS A 69 9.08 -5.33 10.74
CA LYS A 69 8.43 -6.62 10.55
C LYS A 69 7.83 -7.13 11.85
N MET A 70 6.51 -7.30 11.91
CA MET A 70 5.75 -7.70 13.11
C MET A 70 5.05 -9.06 12.93
N ASP A 71 4.95 -9.84 14.02
CA ASP A 71 4.16 -11.07 14.07
C ASP A 71 2.64 -10.78 13.97
N ASN A 72 1.87 -11.66 13.33
CA ASN A 72 0.40 -11.57 13.26
C ASN A 72 -0.32 -12.85 13.73
N THR A 73 0.31 -13.62 14.62
CA THR A 73 -0.29 -14.83 15.21
C THR A 73 -1.07 -14.51 16.49
N ASN A 74 -2.05 -15.34 16.84
CA ASN A 74 -2.81 -15.19 18.10
C ASN A 74 -1.90 -15.19 19.34
N ARG A 75 -0.79 -15.94 19.31
CA ARG A 75 0.20 -15.99 20.41
C ARG A 75 1.01 -14.70 20.57
N SER A 76 0.93 -13.80 19.61
CA SER A 76 1.69 -12.56 19.57
C SER A 76 0.88 -11.34 19.98
N LEU A 77 -0.39 -11.55 20.34
CA LEU A 77 -1.26 -10.51 20.89
C LEU A 77 -0.90 -10.24 22.36
N PRO A 78 -1.03 -8.98 22.83
CA PRO A 78 -1.41 -7.78 22.06
C PRO A 78 -0.24 -7.16 21.28
N HIS A 79 -0.55 -6.53 20.15
CA HIS A 79 0.43 -5.74 19.39
C HIS A 79 0.69 -4.37 20.03
N ILE A 80 1.94 -3.93 20.03
CA ILE A 80 2.36 -2.60 20.49
C ILE A 80 2.85 -1.80 19.29
N GLY A 81 2.35 -0.57 19.12
CA GLY A 81 2.76 0.35 18.05
C GLY A 81 2.06 0.15 16.70
N LEU A 82 1.14 -0.81 16.58
CA LEU A 82 0.40 -1.08 15.33
C LEU A 82 -0.46 0.13 14.90
N VAL A 83 -1.12 0.78 15.85
CA VAL A 83 -2.05 1.91 15.58
C VAL A 83 -1.36 3.18 15.08
N ASP A 84 -0.05 3.30 15.31
CA ASP A 84 0.75 4.45 14.90
C ASP A 84 1.30 4.30 13.47
N ALA A 85 1.18 3.13 12.85
CA ALA A 85 1.67 2.89 11.50
C ALA A 85 0.85 3.68 10.47
N ASP A 86 1.53 4.27 9.48
CA ASP A 86 0.90 4.99 8.37
C ASP A 86 0.42 4.03 7.28
N VAL A 87 1.20 2.98 7.00
CA VAL A 87 0.84 1.90 6.08
C VAL A 87 1.09 0.55 6.74
N VAL A 88 0.17 -0.39 6.57
CA VAL A 88 0.28 -1.76 7.06
C VAL A 88 0.08 -2.73 5.90
N TYR A 89 1.09 -3.53 5.61
CA TYR A 89 0.97 -4.65 4.69
C TYR A 89 0.75 -5.95 5.45
N ILE A 90 -0.21 -6.75 5.01
CA ILE A 90 -0.39 -8.13 5.47
C ILE A 90 0.30 -9.03 4.45
N GLN A 91 1.33 -9.75 4.90
CA GLN A 91 2.10 -10.66 4.06
C GLN A 91 1.89 -12.09 4.55
N GLN A 92 1.52 -12.98 3.64
CA GLN A 92 1.51 -14.40 3.92
C GLN A 92 2.95 -14.93 4.04
N VAL A 93 3.18 -15.82 5.00
CA VAL A 93 4.45 -16.52 5.23
C VAL A 93 4.20 -18.04 5.27
N GLU A 94 5.21 -18.85 5.65
CA GLU A 94 5.08 -20.31 5.65
C GLU A 94 3.97 -20.77 6.61
N GLY A 95 3.42 -21.95 6.30
CA GLY A 95 2.38 -22.57 7.13
C GLY A 95 1.05 -21.82 7.12
N GLY A 96 0.81 -20.94 6.14
CA GLY A 96 -0.44 -20.17 6.03
C GLY A 96 -0.59 -19.07 7.08
N LEU A 97 0.49 -18.75 7.81
CA LEU A 97 0.50 -17.63 8.75
C LEU A 97 0.68 -16.31 8.02
N SER A 98 0.40 -15.20 8.71
CA SER A 98 0.70 -13.87 8.21
C SER A 98 1.68 -13.12 9.12
N ARG A 99 2.34 -12.13 8.53
CA ARG A 99 3.19 -11.13 9.18
C ARG A 99 2.77 -9.76 8.68
N LEU A 100 3.05 -8.75 9.49
CA LEU A 100 2.80 -7.36 9.12
C LEU A 100 4.11 -6.67 8.78
N ALA A 101 4.14 -5.89 7.71
CA ALA A 101 5.14 -4.85 7.52
C ALA A 101 4.52 -3.50 7.87
N LEU A 102 5.02 -2.87 8.92
CA LEU A 102 4.53 -1.60 9.45
C LEU A 102 5.43 -0.48 8.95
N ILE A 103 4.84 0.49 8.25
CA ILE A 103 5.54 1.66 7.72
C ILE A 103 5.19 2.87 8.58
N TYR A 104 6.21 3.51 9.15
CA TYR A 104 6.09 4.71 9.95
C TYR A 104 6.80 5.87 9.26
N SER A 105 6.15 7.02 9.16
CA SER A 105 6.69 8.26 8.61
C SER A 105 6.23 9.49 9.38
N THR A 106 4.97 9.51 9.87
CA THR A 106 4.44 10.65 10.62
C THR A 106 4.71 10.59 12.11
N LYS A 107 4.61 9.40 12.69
CA LYS A 107 4.84 9.16 14.10
C LYS A 107 5.59 7.85 14.25
N ILE A 108 6.80 7.92 14.79
CA ILE A 108 7.59 6.74 15.13
C ILE A 108 7.34 6.45 16.63
N PRO A 109 6.67 5.34 16.98
CA PRO A 109 6.43 4.99 18.37
C PRO A 109 7.73 4.60 19.09
N THR A 110 7.77 4.82 20.41
CA THR A 110 8.93 4.46 21.25
C THR A 110 9.11 2.97 21.43
N LYS A 111 8.05 2.18 21.24
CA LYS A 111 8.06 0.72 21.37
C LYS A 111 7.18 0.09 20.31
N VAL A 112 7.71 -0.94 19.65
CA VAL A 112 6.98 -1.77 18.69
C VAL A 112 7.27 -3.24 18.99
N ALA A 113 6.22 -4.04 19.12
CA ALA A 113 6.35 -5.46 19.42
C ALA A 113 5.09 -6.26 19.03
N PRO A 114 5.23 -7.55 18.70
CA PRO A 114 6.48 -8.31 18.66
C PRO A 114 7.13 -8.32 17.26
N ILE A 115 8.42 -7.99 17.21
CA ILE A 115 9.21 -7.95 15.97
C ILE A 115 9.59 -9.38 15.55
N ARG A 116 9.65 -9.61 14.24
CA ARG A 116 9.92 -10.92 13.61
C ARG A 116 10.93 -10.83 12.48
N SER A 117 11.32 -12.02 12.02
CA SER A 117 12.34 -12.17 11.00
C SER A 117 11.89 -11.63 9.65
N ALA A 118 12.82 -11.00 8.93
CA ALA A 118 12.63 -10.55 7.57
C ALA A 118 12.53 -11.73 6.60
N ARG A 119 11.84 -11.50 5.47
CA ARG A 119 11.63 -12.46 4.38
C ARG A 119 11.94 -11.86 3.03
N GLU A 120 12.06 -12.72 2.03
CA GLU A 120 12.31 -12.34 0.63
C GLU A 120 11.30 -11.30 0.15
N THR A 121 10.02 -11.46 0.50
CA THR A 121 8.93 -10.53 0.15
C THR A 121 9.13 -9.11 0.68
N ASP A 122 9.85 -8.94 1.79
CA ASP A 122 10.18 -7.60 2.31
C ASP A 122 11.20 -6.90 1.41
N THR A 123 12.14 -7.65 0.83
CA THR A 123 13.19 -7.13 -0.04
C THR A 123 12.70 -6.77 -1.43
N GLU A 124 11.52 -7.25 -1.81
CA GLU A 124 10.81 -6.85 -3.03
C GLU A 124 9.89 -5.66 -2.78
N LEU A 125 9.21 -5.64 -1.63
CA LEU A 125 8.21 -4.62 -1.29
C LEU A 125 8.83 -3.29 -0.86
N LEU A 126 9.73 -3.32 0.12
CA LEU A 126 10.21 -2.12 0.81
C LEU A 126 11.04 -1.16 -0.07
N PRO A 127 11.78 -1.60 -1.10
CA PRO A 127 12.53 -0.69 -1.98
C PRO A 127 11.65 0.32 -2.73
N MET A 128 10.35 0.06 -2.85
CA MET A 128 9.41 1.03 -3.45
C MET A 128 9.30 2.34 -2.65
N TYR A 129 9.73 2.34 -1.39
CA TYR A 129 9.81 3.53 -0.53
C TYR A 129 11.16 4.25 -0.61
N GLY A 130 12.13 3.73 -1.38
CA GLY A 130 13.50 4.25 -1.44
C GLY A 130 14.40 3.68 -0.33
N PRO A 131 15.54 4.35 -0.01
CA PRO A 131 16.50 3.89 0.98
C PRO A 131 16.00 4.14 2.41
N ILE A 132 15.10 3.28 2.87
CA ILE A 132 14.44 3.39 4.18
C ILE A 132 15.11 2.52 5.24
N ALA A 133 14.87 2.83 6.52
CA ALA A 133 15.28 1.97 7.62
C ALA A 133 14.37 0.74 7.72
N PHE A 134 14.96 -0.45 7.85
CA PHE A 134 14.21 -1.70 8.00
C PHE A 134 14.67 -2.48 9.24
N GLY A 135 13.77 -2.59 10.22
CA GLY A 135 14.00 -3.33 11.46
C GLY A 135 13.25 -4.66 11.50
N PHE A 136 13.96 -5.70 11.89
CA PHE A 136 13.48 -7.07 12.00
C PHE A 136 14.29 -7.81 13.08
N SER A 137 13.82 -8.99 13.52
CA SER A 137 14.46 -9.72 14.63
C SER A 137 15.59 -10.65 14.17
N GLY A 138 15.67 -10.92 12.87
CA GLY A 138 16.73 -11.69 12.23
C GLY A 138 16.33 -12.16 10.84
N SER A 139 17.20 -12.89 10.14
CA SER A 139 16.85 -13.47 8.83
C SER A 139 17.77 -14.62 8.45
N VAL A 140 17.42 -15.35 7.38
CA VAL A 140 18.40 -16.26 6.76
C VAL A 140 19.42 -15.44 5.97
N ASP A 141 20.68 -15.90 5.87
CA ASP A 141 21.77 -15.14 5.24
C ASP A 141 21.45 -14.66 3.81
N ALA A 142 20.68 -15.45 3.06
CA ALA A 142 20.24 -15.08 1.72
C ALA A 142 19.38 -13.81 1.72
N VAL A 143 18.45 -13.71 2.67
CA VAL A 143 17.58 -12.54 2.87
C VAL A 143 18.38 -11.37 3.42
N ALA A 144 19.29 -11.57 4.39
CA ALA A 144 20.16 -10.50 4.87
C ALA A 144 20.97 -9.85 3.72
N ARG A 145 21.49 -10.66 2.79
CA ARG A 145 22.16 -10.16 1.58
C ARG A 145 21.20 -9.45 0.62
N GLN A 146 19.95 -9.90 0.51
CA GLN A 146 18.93 -9.21 -0.29
C GLN A 146 18.57 -7.86 0.32
N VAL A 147 18.38 -7.75 1.63
CA VAL A 147 18.12 -6.48 2.33
C VAL A 147 19.20 -5.45 1.99
N LYS A 148 20.47 -5.83 2.10
CA LYS A 148 21.60 -4.96 1.74
C LYS A 148 21.62 -4.57 0.26
N ARG A 149 21.38 -5.54 -0.65
CA ARG A 149 21.32 -5.29 -2.10
C ARG A 149 20.13 -4.42 -2.52
N ALA A 150 19.04 -4.50 -1.78
CA ALA A 150 17.82 -3.74 -2.00
C ALA A 150 17.95 -2.26 -1.56
N GLY A 151 19.10 -1.86 -1.00
CA GLY A 151 19.34 -0.49 -0.56
C GLY A 151 18.64 -0.12 0.74
N LEU A 152 18.14 -1.12 1.48
CA LEU A 152 17.51 -0.91 2.79
C LEU A 152 18.56 -0.73 3.87
N ILE A 153 18.34 0.23 4.76
CA ILE A 153 19.20 0.48 5.92
C ILE A 153 18.80 -0.51 7.02
N ASP A 154 19.59 -1.56 7.18
CA ASP A 154 19.39 -2.59 8.21
C ASP A 154 19.50 -1.96 9.61
N VAL A 155 18.39 -1.93 10.35
CA VAL A 155 18.32 -1.54 11.77
C VAL A 155 17.79 -2.70 12.63
N SER A 156 18.09 -3.93 12.24
CA SER A 156 17.64 -5.16 12.89
C SER A 156 18.25 -5.38 14.26
N ALA A 157 17.64 -6.28 15.03
CA ALA A 157 18.19 -6.74 16.31
C ALA A 157 19.53 -7.49 16.15
N GLU A 158 19.78 -8.13 15.01
CA GLU A 158 21.09 -8.74 14.73
C GLU A 158 22.19 -7.68 14.63
N THR A 159 21.87 -6.53 14.05
CA THR A 159 22.84 -5.43 13.85
C THR A 159 22.94 -4.51 15.07
N TYR A 160 21.84 -4.22 15.77
CA TYR A 160 21.75 -3.20 16.83
C TYR A 160 21.17 -3.70 18.17
N GLY A 161 20.77 -4.97 18.27
CA GLY A 161 20.07 -5.50 19.44
C GLY A 161 20.95 -5.75 20.66
N GLY A 162 22.27 -5.82 20.49
CA GLY A 162 23.21 -6.15 21.57
C GLY A 162 23.03 -7.59 22.08
N GLY A 163 24.11 -8.38 22.07
CA GLY A 163 24.14 -9.68 22.75
C GLY A 163 24.17 -9.53 24.27
#